data_AF-A0A1F6D016-F1
#
_entry.id   AF-A0A1F6D016-F1
#
_cell.length_a   1.000
_cell.length_b   1.000
_cell.length_c   1.000
_cell.angle_alpha   90.00
_cell.angle_beta   90.00
_cell.angle_gamma   90.00
#
_symmetry.space_group_name_H-M   'P 1'
#
loop_
_entity.id
_entity.type
_entity.pdbx_description
1 polymer ?
#
loop_
_entity_poly.entity_id
_entity_poly.type
_entity_poly.pdbx_seq_one_letter_code
_entity_poly.pdbx_strand_id
1 'polypeptide(L)' 'MIWGKNEGKVPGPLELRSDLNPDAIKYFARNGALWMPQFRKTEITDEELEALAAYLGRNAEK' A
#
# COMPACT_ATOMS: atom_id res chain seq x y z
N MET A 1 23.28 2.74 12.12
CA MET A 1 21.90 2.22 12.13
C MET A 1 21.50 2.02 10.68
N ILE A 2 21.60 0.79 10.18
CA ILE A 2 21.41 0.44 8.77
C ILE A 2 19.96 -0.01 8.60
N TRP A 3 19.11 0.88 8.11
CA TRP A 3 17.75 0.53 7.70
C TRP A 3 17.82 -0.38 6.48
N GLY A 4 17.24 -1.58 6.61
CA GLY A 4 16.68 -2.38 5.52
C GLY A 4 17.64 -2.76 4.39
N LYS A 5 18.15 -3.99 4.45
CA LYS A 5 18.96 -4.64 3.41
C LYS A 5 18.13 -4.92 2.14
N ASN A 6 17.78 -3.86 1.40
CA ASN A 6 17.55 -3.97 -0.04
C ASN A 6 18.92 -3.71 -0.65
N GLU A 7 19.47 -4.65 -1.41
CA GLU A 7 20.81 -4.56 -2.04
C GLU A 7 20.86 -3.47 -3.14
N GLY A 8 20.48 -2.23 -2.82
CA GLY A 8 20.24 -1.17 -3.81
C GLY A 8 19.05 -1.43 -4.74
N LYS A 9 18.28 -2.52 -4.54
CA LYS A 9 17.10 -2.82 -5.35
C LYS A 9 15.93 -1.97 -4.89
N VAL A 10 15.55 -1.01 -5.72
CA VAL A 10 14.28 -0.28 -5.57
C VAL A 10 13.15 -1.32 -5.54
N PRO A 11 12.23 -1.28 -4.56
CA PRO A 11 11.07 -2.15 -4.56
C PRO A 11 10.36 -2.04 -5.92
N GLY A 12 10.00 -3.19 -6.51
CA GLY A 12 9.26 -3.20 -7.78
C GLY A 12 7.92 -2.45 -7.66
N PRO A 13 7.33 -2.06 -8.80
CA PRO A 13 6.03 -1.38 -8.81
C PRO A 13 4.97 -2.17 -8.02
N LEU A 14 4.18 -1.46 -7.21
CA LEU A 14 3.11 -2.09 -6.41
C LEU A 14 2.11 -2.81 -7.31
N GLU A 15 1.89 -2.33 -8.53
CA GLU A 15 0.99 -2.94 -9.51
C GLU A 15 1.41 -4.33 -9.97
N LEU A 16 2.65 -4.76 -9.73
CA LEU A 16 3.17 -6.05 -10.16
C LEU A 16 3.23 -7.08 -9.01
N ARG A 17 2.87 -6.67 -7.80
CA ARG A 17 2.88 -7.54 -6.62
C ARG A 17 1.65 -8.44 -6.60
N SER A 18 1.83 -9.70 -6.22
CA SER A 18 0.76 -10.69 -6.03
C SER A 18 0.41 -10.94 -4.55
N ASP A 19 1.08 -10.26 -3.63
CA ASP A 19 0.94 -10.44 -2.18
C ASP A 19 0.20 -9.26 -1.50
N LEU A 20 -0.52 -8.45 -2.27
CA LEU A 20 -1.21 -7.26 -1.77
C LEU A 20 -2.67 -7.56 -1.38
N ASN A 21 -2.94 -7.62 -0.08
CA ASN A 21 -4.31 -7.73 0.43
C ASN A 21 -5.01 -6.35 0.46
N PRO A 22 -6.17 -6.17 -0.21
CA PRO A 22 -6.93 -4.92 -0.20
C PRO A 22 -7.21 -4.33 1.18
N ASP A 23 -7.55 -5.16 2.18
CA ASP A 23 -7.85 -4.69 3.53
C ASP A 23 -6.59 -4.14 4.22
N ALA A 24 -5.44 -4.77 3.97
CA ALA A 24 -4.16 -4.26 4.46
C ALA A 24 -3.80 -2.91 3.82
N ILE A 25 -4.05 -2.76 2.51
CA ILE A 25 -3.82 -1.49 1.80
C ILE A 25 -4.65 -0.37 2.43
N LYS A 26 -5.95 -0.62 2.65
CA LYS A 26 -6.86 0.35 3.28
C LYS A 26 -6.42 0.70 4.69
N TYR A 27 -6.04 -0.31 5.48
CA TYR A 27 -5.56 -0.12 6.84
C TYR A 27 -4.33 0.79 6.87
N PHE A 28 -3.32 0.50 6.05
CA PHE A 28 -2.08 1.28 6.05
C PHE A 28 -2.26 2.69 5.47
N ALA A 29 -3.12 2.86 4.46
CA ALA A 29 -3.43 4.19 3.93
C ALA A 29 -4.12 5.07 4.97
N ARG A 30 -5.01 4.51 5.80
CA ARG A 30 -5.76 5.27 6.82
C ARG A 30 -5.04 5.44 8.15
N ASN A 31 -4.18 4.51 8.52
CA ASN A 31 -3.53 4.54 9.84
C ASN A 31 -2.04 4.91 9.75
N GLY A 32 -1.43 4.79 8.57
CA GLY A 32 0.02 4.86 8.43
C GLY A 32 0.71 3.67 9.10
N ALA A 33 2.05 3.68 9.10
CA ALA A 33 2.86 2.73 9.85
C ALA A 33 4.27 3.27 10.06
N LEU A 34 4.77 3.22 11.30
CA LEU A 34 6.11 3.70 11.66
C LEU A 34 6.35 5.13 11.15
N TRP A 35 7.15 5.26 10.08
CA TRP A 35 7.56 6.53 9.48
C TRP A 35 6.75 6.88 8.23
N MET A 36 5.76 6.06 7.89
CA MET A 36 4.81 6.30 6.81
C MET A 36 3.59 7.04 7.37
N PRO A 37 3.39 8.32 7.03
CA PRO A 37 2.21 9.07 7.44
C PRO A 37 0.95 8.50 6.80
N GLN A 38 -0.19 8.68 7.48
CA GLN A 38 -1.51 8.32 6.97
C GLN A 38 -2.03 9.36 5.97
N PHE A 39 -2.96 8.94 5.10
CA PHE A 39 -3.73 9.82 4.23
C PHE A 39 -5.07 10.21 4.86
N ARG A 40 -5.37 11.50 4.86
CA ARG A 40 -6.64 12.04 5.37
C ARG A 40 -7.77 11.80 4.37
N LYS A 41 -9.00 11.80 4.86
CA LYS A 41 -10.22 11.69 4.01
C LYS A 41 -10.39 12.84 3.02
N THR A 42 -9.77 13.99 3.29
CA THR A 42 -9.73 15.14 2.40
C THR A 42 -8.72 14.99 1.27
N GLU A 43 -7.76 14.07 1.40
CA GLU A 43 -6.72 13.79 0.40
C GLU A 43 -7.10 12.58 -0.46
N ILE A 44 -7.72 11.57 0.16
CA ILE A 44 -8.26 10.39 -0.52
C ILE A 44 -9.60 10.06 0.13
N THR A 45 -10.69 10.13 -0.64
CA THR A 45 -12.03 9.76 -0.18
C THR A 45 -12.14 8.26 0.12
N ASP A 46 -13.21 7.84 0.78
CA ASP A 46 -13.41 6.42 1.07
C ASP A 46 -13.68 5.62 -0.23
N GLU A 47 -14.41 6.21 -1.18
CA GLU A 47 -14.63 5.60 -2.50
C GLU A 47 -13.35 5.46 -3.32
N GLU A 48 -12.50 6.50 -3.33
CA GLU A 48 -11.19 6.44 -4.01
C GLU A 48 -10.26 5.42 -3.36
N LEU A 49 -10.29 5.30 -2.04
CA LEU A 49 -9.47 4.32 -1.33
C LEU A 49 -9.92 2.88 -1.64
N GLU A 50 -11.22 2.61 -1.72
CA GLU A 50 -11.74 1.31 -2.16
C GLU A 50 -11.31 1.00 -3.60
N ALA A 51 -11.42 1.97 -4.51
CA ALA A 51 -10.98 1.80 -5.89
C ALA A 51 -9.46 1.52 -5.99
N LEU A 52 -8.65 2.21 -5.19
CA LEU A 52 -7.20 2.01 -5.13
C LEU A 52 -6.85 0.62 -4.59
N ALA A 53 -7.50 0.20 -3.51
CA ALA A 53 -7.28 -1.11 -2.90
C ALA A 53 -7.69 -2.25 -3.85
N ALA A 54 -8.82 -2.10 -4.54
CA ALA A 54 -9.26 -3.05 -5.57
C ALA A 54 -8.28 -3.09 -6.76
N TYR A 55 -7.79 -1.94 -7.21
CA TYR A 55 -6.79 -1.89 -8.28
C TYR A 55 -5.51 -2.59 -7.87
N LEU A 56 -4.91 -2.24 -6.75
CA LEU A 56 -3.63 -2.80 -6.31
C LEU A 56 -3.73 -4.27 -5.90
N GLY A 57 -4.87 -4.72 -5.38
CA GLY A 57 -5.12 -6.11 -5.01
C GLY A 57 -5.57 -7.02 -6.16
N ARG A 58 -5.72 -6.52 -7.40
CA ARG A 58 -6.22 -7.30 -8.54
C ARG A 58 -5.39 -8.53 -8.91
N ASN A 59 -4.11 -8.52 -8.51
CA ASN A 59 -3.16 -9.61 -8.75
C ASN A 59 -3.00 -10.52 -7.53
N ALA A 60 -3.71 -10.26 -6.43
CA ALA A 60 -3.62 -11.08 -5.23
C ALA A 60 -4.06 -12.50 -5.58
N GLU A 61 -3.18 -13.47 -5.34
CA GLU A 61 -3.56 -14.87 -5.46
C GLU A 61 -4.66 -15.17 -4.42
N LYS A 62 -5.68 -15.94 -4.84
CA LYS A 62 -6.84 -16.27 -4.01
C LYS A 62 -6.49 -17.17 -2.85
#